data_AF-A0AAP0E201-F1
#
_entry.id   AF-A0AAP0E201-F1
#
_cell.length_a   1.000
_cell.length_b   1.000
_cell.length_c   1.000
_cell.angle_alpha   90.00
_cell.angle_beta   90.00
_cell.angle_gamma   90.00
#
_symmetry.space_group_name_H-M   'P 1'
#
loop_
_entity.id
_entity.type
_entity.pdbx_description
1 polymer ?
#
loop_
_entity_poly.entity_id
_entity_poly.type
_entity_poly.pdbx_seq_one_letter_code
_entity_poly.pdbx_strand_id
1 'polypeptide(L)'
;MANKGYAANDSKLSSPLPAVGLDIAGATLVCLILMLCEIYLAFRRRKPWIPCRFFAINSFTLTLLSIATKLPVDITTSMPSACDQLSKLCGTTFICIYIGFSRPFVESEDFTNFASLTVLVITVTVNIALQINSGAIFLFKAEHVLNLVLMSLLIGVTGCVRSSLPECFCESFRKSVKHMPRNVHTLKRCYTFSYIANPQLICYRYSPSATVGALCTFCCVVLLQSAIRAYSLDHEVKPASDYKWSIWAVVGLQILTIIVGTLAVVLRCLMLASQMHSFFNAAAIKEKRILEGLNIFSLAQRN
;
A
#
# COMPACT_ATOMS: atom_id res chain seq x y z
N MET A 1 23.19 -33.12 -33.56
CA MET A 1 22.04 -32.49 -34.26
C MET A 1 20.85 -32.15 -33.36
N ALA A 2 20.87 -32.44 -32.04
CA ALA A 2 19.75 -32.14 -31.13
C ALA A 2 19.59 -30.65 -30.71
N ASN A 3 20.51 -29.76 -31.09
CA ASN A 3 20.55 -28.38 -30.58
C ASN A 3 19.76 -27.35 -31.41
N LYS A 4 19.40 -27.68 -32.66
CA LYS A 4 18.62 -26.76 -33.53
C LYS A 4 17.12 -26.77 -33.24
N GLY A 5 16.57 -27.90 -32.79
CA GLY A 5 15.14 -28.03 -32.48
C GLY A 5 14.71 -27.29 -31.23
N TYR A 6 15.53 -27.33 -30.16
CA TYR A 6 15.28 -26.60 -28.92
C TYR A 6 15.39 -25.08 -29.10
N ALA A 7 16.48 -24.60 -29.72
CA ALA A 7 16.67 -23.17 -29.98
C ALA A 7 15.61 -22.56 -30.94
N ALA A 8 15.07 -23.34 -31.88
CA ALA A 8 13.98 -22.89 -32.76
C ALA A 8 12.62 -22.80 -32.04
N ASN A 9 12.39 -23.62 -31.01
CA ASN A 9 11.18 -23.54 -30.18
C ASN A 9 11.28 -22.40 -29.16
N ASP A 10 12.44 -22.19 -28.54
CA ASP A 10 12.68 -21.10 -27.58
C ASP A 10 12.56 -19.72 -28.24
N SER A 11 13.01 -19.56 -29.48
CA SER A 11 12.86 -18.31 -30.24
C SER A 11 11.42 -18.00 -30.64
N LYS A 12 10.58 -19.02 -30.90
CA LYS A 12 9.14 -18.83 -31.12
C LYS A 12 8.41 -18.52 -29.82
N LEU A 13 8.77 -19.18 -28.72
CA LEU A 13 8.17 -19.00 -27.40
C LEU A 13 8.52 -17.63 -26.77
N SER A 14 9.70 -17.09 -27.08
CA SER A 14 10.15 -15.78 -26.58
C SER A 14 9.66 -14.59 -27.40
N SER A 15 9.15 -14.81 -28.62
CA SER A 15 8.63 -13.74 -29.48
C SER A 15 7.50 -12.88 -28.89
N PRO A 16 6.51 -13.41 -28.12
CA PRO A 16 5.47 -12.60 -27.49
C PRO A 16 5.89 -11.95 -26.16
N LEU A 17 7.01 -12.34 -25.54
CA LEU A 17 7.38 -11.89 -24.18
C LEU A 17 7.59 -10.37 -24.08
N PRO A 18 8.19 -9.68 -25.07
CA PRO A 18 8.26 -8.21 -25.05
C PRO A 18 6.88 -7.52 -25.09
N ALA A 19 5.89 -8.11 -25.76
CA ALA A 19 4.53 -7.59 -25.79
C ALA A 19 3.85 -7.74 -24.42
N VAL A 20 4.04 -8.89 -23.77
CA VAL A 20 3.59 -9.09 -22.38
C VAL A 20 4.23 -8.08 -21.43
N GLY A 21 5.53 -7.79 -21.60
CA GLY A 21 6.19 -6.73 -20.84
C GLY A 21 5.56 -5.35 -21.06
N LEU A 22 5.13 -5.03 -22.28
CA LEU A 22 4.45 -3.78 -22.60
C LEU A 22 3.06 -3.69 -21.94
N ASP A 23 2.30 -4.80 -21.90
CA ASP A 23 1.01 -4.85 -21.21
C ASP A 23 1.17 -4.57 -19.71
N ILE A 24 2.20 -5.16 -19.08
CA ILE A 24 2.55 -4.95 -17.67
C ILE A 24 2.91 -3.48 -17.42
N ALA A 25 3.75 -2.90 -18.30
CA ALA A 25 4.14 -1.50 -18.25
C ALA A 25 2.92 -0.58 -18.38
N GLY A 26 2.01 -0.87 -19.32
CA GLY A 26 0.77 -0.13 -19.53
C GLY A 26 -0.14 -0.16 -18.30
N ALA A 27 -0.37 -1.33 -17.71
CA ALA A 27 -1.16 -1.47 -16.48
C ALA A 27 -0.55 -0.68 -15.30
N THR A 28 0.78 -0.72 -15.18
CA THR A 28 1.52 0.04 -14.16
C THR A 28 1.39 1.55 -14.39
N LEU A 29 1.47 2.02 -15.63
CA LEU A 29 1.30 3.43 -15.99
C LEU A 29 -0.12 3.93 -15.65
N VAL A 30 -1.15 3.13 -15.91
CA VAL A 30 -2.53 3.46 -15.51
C VAL A 30 -2.61 3.59 -13.98
N CYS A 31 -2.00 2.66 -13.24
CA CYS A 31 -1.94 2.75 -11.78
C CYS A 31 -1.25 4.03 -11.30
N LEU A 32 -0.12 4.39 -11.91
CA LEU A 32 0.61 5.63 -11.62
C LEU A 32 -0.27 6.86 -11.83
N ILE A 33 -0.97 6.95 -12.97
CA ILE A 33 -1.86 8.08 -13.28
C ILE A 33 -2.97 8.17 -12.23
N LEU A 34 -3.60 7.06 -11.87
CA LEU A 34 -4.64 7.04 -10.83
C LEU A 34 -4.10 7.50 -9.47
N MET A 35 -2.92 7.05 -9.06
CA MET A 35 -2.26 7.50 -7.83
C MET A 35 -1.94 9.00 -7.87
N LEU A 36 -1.42 9.51 -8.98
CA LEU A 36 -1.12 10.94 -9.15
C LEU A 36 -2.38 11.80 -9.15
N CYS A 37 -3.46 11.35 -9.80
CA CYS A 37 -4.75 12.02 -9.77
C CYS A 37 -5.29 12.14 -8.33
N GLU A 38 -5.15 11.09 -7.52
CA GLU A 38 -5.52 11.11 -6.10
C GLU A 38 -4.72 12.14 -5.32
N ILE A 39 -3.39 12.15 -5.49
CA ILE A 39 -2.50 13.10 -4.83
C ILE A 39 -2.84 14.54 -5.24
N TYR A 40 -3.07 14.78 -6.53
CA TYR A 40 -3.44 16.09 -7.06
C TYR A 40 -4.78 16.56 -6.50
N LEU A 41 -5.80 15.69 -6.45
CA LEU A 41 -7.09 16.02 -5.88
C LEU A 41 -7.04 16.27 -4.37
N ALA A 42 -6.21 15.51 -3.65
CA ALA A 42 -5.93 15.75 -2.24
C ALA A 42 -5.33 17.14 -2.02
N PHE A 43 -4.32 17.50 -2.82
CA PHE A 43 -3.69 18.82 -2.77
C PHE A 43 -4.68 19.94 -3.09
N ARG A 44 -5.44 19.82 -4.19
CA ARG A 44 -6.43 20.82 -4.62
C ARG A 44 -7.53 21.05 -3.60
N ARG A 45 -7.96 20.01 -2.88
CA ARG A 45 -9.05 20.11 -1.89
C ARG A 45 -8.59 20.63 -0.53
N ARG A 46 -7.29 20.85 -0.30
CA ARG A 46 -6.70 21.28 0.99
C ARG A 46 -7.16 20.42 2.17
N LYS A 47 -7.60 19.19 1.91
CA LYS A 47 -8.08 18.23 2.93
C LYS A 47 -7.01 17.16 3.06
N PRO A 48 -6.27 17.11 4.16
CA PRO A 48 -5.18 16.14 4.34
C PRO A 48 -5.68 14.72 4.57
N TRP A 49 -6.97 14.55 4.81
CA TRP A 49 -7.60 13.25 4.78
C TRP A 49 -7.89 12.91 3.32
N ILE A 50 -7.11 12.01 2.75
CA ILE A 50 -7.21 11.54 1.36
C ILE A 50 -8.30 10.46 1.30
N PRO A 51 -9.52 10.77 0.83
CA PRO A 51 -10.38 9.73 0.32
C PRO A 51 -9.81 9.28 -1.05
N CYS A 52 -9.02 8.20 -1.12
CA CYS A 52 -8.60 7.50 -2.35
C CYS A 52 -9.82 6.99 -3.17
N ARG A 53 -10.50 7.81 -3.97
CA ARG A 53 -11.79 7.47 -4.62
C ARG A 53 -11.59 6.67 -5.91
N PHE A 54 -10.49 6.91 -6.59
CA PHE A 54 -10.04 6.29 -7.83
C PHE A 54 -9.12 5.10 -7.57
N PHE A 55 -8.37 5.12 -6.47
CA PHE A 55 -7.47 4.02 -6.05
C PHE A 55 -7.95 3.34 -4.76
N ALA A 56 -9.24 3.01 -4.71
CA ALA A 56 -9.79 2.09 -3.71
C ALA A 56 -9.46 0.65 -4.10
N ILE A 57 -9.56 -0.29 -3.15
CA ILE A 57 -9.53 -1.73 -3.44
C ILE A 57 -10.83 -2.08 -4.16
N ASN A 58 -10.83 -1.90 -5.47
CA ASN A 58 -11.97 -2.17 -6.34
C ASN A 58 -11.55 -3.23 -7.35
N SER A 59 -12.51 -3.99 -7.88
CA SER A 59 -12.28 -5.00 -8.91
C SER A 59 -11.41 -4.46 -10.06
N PHE A 60 -11.66 -3.24 -10.54
CA PHE A 60 -10.85 -2.62 -11.60
C PHE A 60 -9.37 -2.39 -11.21
N THR A 61 -9.09 -1.89 -10.00
CA THR A 61 -7.71 -1.63 -9.58
C THR A 61 -6.98 -2.93 -9.23
N LEU A 62 -7.72 -3.96 -8.79
CA LEU A 62 -7.20 -5.30 -8.55
C LEU A 62 -6.85 -6.04 -9.85
N THR A 63 -7.65 -5.89 -10.92
CA THR A 63 -7.29 -6.45 -12.23
C THR A 63 -6.05 -5.77 -12.79
N LEU A 64 -5.95 -4.44 -12.70
CA LEU A 64 -4.74 -3.71 -13.07
C LEU A 64 -3.52 -4.17 -12.25
N LEU A 65 -3.69 -4.34 -10.93
CA LEU A 65 -2.64 -4.85 -10.06
C LEU A 65 -2.20 -6.26 -10.49
N SER A 66 -3.14 -7.17 -10.74
CA SER A 66 -2.85 -8.54 -11.17
C SER A 66 -2.08 -8.58 -12.50
N ILE A 67 -2.41 -7.68 -13.44
CA ILE A 67 -1.68 -7.56 -14.71
C ILE A 67 -0.27 -7.00 -14.45
N ALA A 68 -0.17 -5.92 -13.66
CA ALA A 68 1.10 -5.28 -13.34
C ALA A 68 2.05 -6.20 -12.55
N THR A 69 1.53 -7.19 -11.82
CA THR A 69 2.31 -8.13 -11.00
C THR A 69 2.47 -9.51 -11.66
N LYS A 70 2.37 -9.58 -12.98
CA LYS A 70 2.49 -10.86 -13.72
C LYS A 70 3.89 -11.48 -13.63
N LEU A 71 4.95 -10.66 -13.64
CA LEU A 71 6.35 -11.10 -13.57
C LEU A 71 6.70 -11.96 -12.34
N PRO A 72 6.35 -11.56 -11.09
CA PRO A 72 6.63 -12.40 -9.92
C PRO A 72 5.83 -13.72 -9.89
N VAL A 73 4.72 -13.80 -10.63
CA VAL A 73 3.90 -15.02 -10.77
C VAL A 73 4.45 -15.96 -11.86
N ASP A 74 5.30 -15.46 -12.76
CA ASP A 74 5.83 -16.26 -13.85
C ASP A 74 6.95 -17.21 -13.38
N ILE A 75 6.61 -18.50 -13.37
CA ILE A 75 7.52 -19.61 -13.09
C ILE A 75 7.96 -20.35 -14.35
N THR A 76 7.40 -20.01 -15.51
CA THR A 76 7.56 -20.77 -16.76
C THR A 76 8.66 -20.22 -17.64
N THR A 77 8.94 -18.92 -17.55
CA THR A 77 9.98 -18.26 -18.33
C THR A 77 11.30 -18.19 -17.55
N SER A 78 12.41 -18.39 -18.26
CA SER A 78 13.75 -18.26 -17.66
C SER A 78 14.08 -16.78 -17.47
N MET A 79 14.34 -16.39 -16.23
CA MET A 79 14.60 -15.00 -15.83
C MET A 79 15.88 -14.87 -14.98
N PRO A 80 17.05 -15.22 -15.53
CA PRO A 80 18.30 -15.26 -14.75
C PRO A 80 18.91 -13.87 -14.54
N SER A 81 18.55 -12.86 -15.35
CA SER A 81 19.17 -11.55 -15.30
C SER A 81 18.93 -10.85 -13.97
N ALA A 82 19.90 -10.03 -13.52
CA ALA A 82 19.74 -9.17 -12.35
C ALA A 82 18.52 -8.25 -12.50
N CYS A 83 18.30 -7.72 -13.71
CA CYS A 83 17.14 -6.88 -14.02
C CYS A 83 15.82 -7.67 -13.98
N ASP A 84 15.81 -8.93 -14.41
CA ASP A 84 14.62 -9.78 -14.35
C ASP A 84 14.25 -10.10 -12.90
N GLN A 85 15.24 -10.47 -12.07
CA GLN A 85 15.02 -10.70 -10.64
C GLN A 85 14.58 -9.43 -9.92
N LEU A 86 15.19 -8.28 -10.24
CA LEU A 86 14.77 -6.98 -9.73
C LEU A 86 13.33 -6.66 -10.13
N SER A 87 12.89 -6.99 -11.35
CA SER A 87 11.51 -6.77 -11.78
C SER A 87 10.49 -7.56 -10.95
N LYS A 88 10.83 -8.79 -10.52
CA LYS A 88 10.01 -9.59 -9.61
C LYS A 88 9.93 -8.94 -8.23
N LEU A 89 11.04 -8.39 -7.76
CA LEU A 89 11.10 -7.66 -6.49
C LEU A 89 10.31 -6.34 -6.56
N CYS A 90 10.40 -5.60 -7.67
CA CYS A 90 9.57 -4.42 -7.94
C CYS A 90 8.09 -4.79 -7.92
N GLY A 91 7.67 -5.86 -8.59
CA GLY A 91 6.29 -6.31 -8.62
C GLY A 91 5.73 -6.66 -7.23
N THR A 92 6.49 -7.39 -6.42
CA THR A 92 6.09 -7.71 -5.02
C THR A 92 6.05 -6.46 -4.12
N THR A 93 7.01 -5.54 -4.30
CA THR A 93 7.03 -4.26 -3.58
C THR A 93 5.85 -3.37 -3.98
N PHE A 94 5.48 -3.38 -5.26
CA PHE A 94 4.34 -2.64 -5.79
C PHE A 94 3.03 -3.10 -5.13
N ILE A 95 2.85 -4.40 -4.88
CA ILE A 95 1.72 -4.93 -4.10
C ILE A 95 1.73 -4.36 -2.67
N CYS A 96 2.88 -4.32 -2.01
CA CYS A 96 2.99 -3.75 -0.66
C CYS A 96 2.57 -2.28 -0.62
N ILE A 97 3.05 -1.49 -1.59
CA ILE A 97 2.66 -0.08 -1.73
C ILE A 97 1.19 0.06 -2.09
N TYR A 98 0.63 -0.81 -2.94
CA TYR A 98 -0.79 -0.83 -3.27
C TYR A 98 -1.65 -1.04 -2.01
N ILE A 99 -1.29 -2.01 -1.16
CA ILE A 99 -2.00 -2.28 0.11
C ILE A 99 -1.97 -1.04 1.00
N GLY A 100 -0.80 -0.41 1.17
CA GLY A 100 -0.69 0.77 2.01
C GLY A 100 -1.32 2.04 1.45
N PHE A 101 -1.34 2.20 0.12
CA PHE A 101 -1.97 3.32 -0.56
C PHE A 101 -3.51 3.18 -0.59
N SER A 102 -4.00 1.94 -0.53
CA SER A 102 -5.43 1.67 -0.50
C SER A 102 -6.11 2.20 0.77
N ARG A 103 -7.41 2.47 0.70
CA ARG A 103 -8.17 2.87 1.90
C ARG A 103 -8.46 1.65 2.77
N PRO A 104 -8.67 1.85 4.09
CA PRO A 104 -9.26 0.82 4.94
C PRO A 104 -10.65 0.42 4.40
N PHE A 105 -10.91 -0.87 4.38
CA PHE A 105 -12.12 -1.54 3.89
C PHE A 105 -13.22 -1.40 4.93
N VAL A 106 -14.25 -0.62 4.61
CA VAL A 106 -15.34 -0.26 5.54
C VAL A 106 -16.68 -0.80 5.02
N GLU A 107 -16.83 -0.94 3.71
CA GLU A 107 -18.07 -1.40 3.08
C GLU A 107 -18.02 -2.90 2.74
N SER A 108 -19.18 -3.50 2.45
CA SER A 108 -19.28 -4.93 2.14
C SER A 108 -18.60 -5.30 0.81
N GLU A 109 -18.63 -4.42 -0.19
CA GLU A 109 -17.93 -4.60 -1.46
C GLU A 109 -16.40 -4.55 -1.29
N ASP A 110 -15.91 -3.76 -0.33
CA ASP A 110 -14.48 -3.71 -0.03
C ASP A 110 -13.98 -5.06 0.53
N PHE A 111 -14.86 -5.86 1.17
CA PHE A 111 -14.49 -7.15 1.75
C PHE A 111 -14.21 -8.21 0.68
N THR A 112 -15.06 -8.30 -0.35
CA THR A 112 -14.84 -9.24 -1.46
C THR A 112 -13.61 -8.86 -2.27
N ASN A 113 -13.40 -7.56 -2.48
CA ASN A 113 -12.20 -7.04 -3.12
C ASN A 113 -10.94 -7.30 -2.26
N PHE A 114 -11.02 -7.16 -0.94
CA PHE A 114 -9.93 -7.53 -0.03
C PHE A 114 -9.64 -9.03 -0.03
N ALA A 115 -10.67 -9.89 -0.13
CA ALA A 115 -10.47 -11.33 -0.29
C ALA A 115 -9.74 -11.66 -1.60
N SER A 116 -10.11 -11.00 -2.71
CA SER A 116 -9.40 -11.11 -3.99
C SER A 116 -7.93 -10.66 -3.90
N LEU A 117 -7.66 -9.53 -3.23
CA LEU A 117 -6.30 -9.06 -2.94
C LEU A 117 -5.50 -10.09 -2.11
N THR A 118 -6.15 -10.72 -1.13
CA THR A 118 -5.53 -11.75 -0.28
C THR A 118 -5.15 -12.99 -1.10
N VAL A 119 -6.03 -13.44 -2.00
CA VAL A 119 -5.74 -14.56 -2.91
C VAL A 119 -4.57 -14.22 -3.86
N LEU A 120 -4.51 -13.00 -4.39
CA LEU A 120 -3.39 -12.53 -5.22
C LEU A 120 -2.08 -12.58 -4.44
N VAL A 121 -2.06 -12.10 -3.18
CA VAL A 121 -0.86 -12.12 -2.33
C VAL A 121 -0.41 -13.54 -1.99
N ILE A 122 -1.33 -14.44 -1.67
CA ILE A 122 -1.01 -15.85 -1.43
C ILE A 122 -0.37 -16.45 -2.69
N THR A 123 -0.98 -16.21 -3.86
CA THR A 123 -0.48 -16.71 -5.15
C THR A 123 0.93 -16.23 -5.44
N VAL A 124 1.17 -14.92 -5.30
CA VAL A 124 2.49 -14.32 -5.51
C VAL A 124 3.52 -14.88 -4.52
N THR A 125 3.14 -15.05 -3.25
CA THR A 125 4.01 -15.58 -2.20
C THR A 125 4.46 -17.00 -2.50
N VAL A 126 3.52 -17.88 -2.86
CA VAL A 126 3.82 -19.27 -3.21
C VAL A 126 4.73 -19.35 -4.43
N ASN A 127 4.45 -18.57 -5.48
CA ASN A 127 5.26 -18.58 -6.71
C ASN A 127 6.70 -18.11 -6.46
N ILE A 128 6.91 -17.05 -5.68
CA ILE A 128 8.26 -16.59 -5.34
C ILE A 128 8.97 -17.59 -4.42
N ALA A 129 8.27 -18.18 -3.45
CA ALA A 129 8.84 -19.21 -2.59
C ALA A 129 9.31 -20.44 -3.40
N LEU A 130 8.52 -20.88 -4.37
CA LEU A 130 8.89 -21.95 -5.29
C LEU A 130 10.13 -21.57 -6.11
N GLN A 131 10.18 -20.36 -6.67
CA GLN A 131 11.33 -19.89 -7.46
C GLN A 131 12.62 -19.79 -6.64
N ILE A 132 12.53 -19.39 -5.37
CA ILE A 132 13.66 -19.39 -4.44
C ILE A 132 14.14 -20.82 -4.15
N ASN A 133 13.21 -21.77 -3.98
CA ASN A 133 13.55 -23.16 -3.70
C ASN A 133 14.17 -23.86 -4.92
N SER A 134 13.67 -23.58 -6.12
CA SER A 134 14.20 -24.10 -7.38
C SER A 134 15.54 -23.48 -7.79
N GLY A 135 16.03 -22.46 -7.06
CA GLY A 135 17.27 -21.74 -7.39
C GLY A 135 17.13 -20.76 -8.56
N ALA A 136 15.91 -20.51 -9.05
CA ALA A 136 15.65 -19.54 -10.12
C ALA A 136 15.88 -18.08 -9.66
N ILE A 137 15.74 -17.81 -8.36
CA ILE A 137 16.09 -16.53 -7.73
C ILE A 137 17.29 -16.76 -6.80
N PHE A 138 18.45 -16.20 -7.17
CA PHE A 138 19.70 -16.41 -6.44
C PHE A 138 20.43 -15.12 -6.08
N LEU A 139 20.23 -14.01 -6.81
CA LEU A 139 20.96 -12.76 -6.58
C LEU A 139 20.41 -11.95 -5.40
N PHE A 140 19.10 -11.95 -5.22
CA PHE A 140 18.39 -11.12 -4.22
C PHE A 140 17.52 -11.93 -3.25
N LYS A 141 17.98 -13.12 -2.86
CA LYS A 141 17.18 -14.07 -2.07
C LYS A 141 16.71 -13.49 -0.73
N ALA A 142 17.59 -12.80 0.00
CA ALA A 142 17.26 -12.21 1.30
C ALA A 142 16.20 -11.10 1.17
N GLU A 143 16.31 -10.27 0.14
CA GLU A 143 15.42 -9.16 -0.15
C GLU A 143 14.04 -9.67 -0.55
N HIS A 144 13.98 -10.72 -1.38
CA HIS A 144 12.72 -11.37 -1.73
C HIS A 144 12.03 -11.98 -0.50
N VAL A 145 12.77 -12.73 0.34
CA VAL A 145 12.21 -13.29 1.58
C VAL A 145 11.69 -12.19 2.51
N LEU A 146 12.47 -11.13 2.70
CA LEU A 146 12.08 -10.01 3.54
C LEU A 146 10.81 -9.33 2.99
N ASN A 147 10.74 -9.09 1.69
CA ASN A 147 9.58 -8.45 1.07
C ASN A 147 8.31 -9.33 1.15
N LEU A 148 8.44 -10.66 1.04
CA LEU A 148 7.32 -11.59 1.24
C LEU A 148 6.76 -11.56 2.67
N VAL A 149 7.64 -11.48 3.66
CA VAL A 149 7.24 -11.36 5.07
C VAL A 149 6.51 -10.02 5.28
N LEU A 150 7.06 -8.93 4.76
CA LEU A 150 6.43 -7.60 4.86
C LEU A 150 5.06 -7.53 4.17
N MET A 151 4.93 -8.12 2.97
CA MET A 151 3.66 -8.20 2.24
C MET A 151 2.59 -8.95 3.05
N SER A 152 2.98 -10.06 3.68
CA SER A 152 2.10 -10.87 4.52
C SER A 152 1.68 -10.13 5.79
N LEU A 153 2.61 -9.41 6.44
CA LEU A 153 2.33 -8.54 7.60
C LEU A 153 1.38 -7.40 7.22
N LEU A 154 1.57 -6.78 6.05
CA LEU A 154 0.69 -5.71 5.55
C LEU A 154 -0.75 -6.17 5.35
N ILE A 155 -0.97 -7.36 4.79
CA ILE A 155 -2.30 -7.96 4.71
C ILE A 155 -2.87 -8.23 6.11
N GLY A 156 -2.08 -8.80 7.01
CA GLY A 156 -2.52 -9.09 8.38
C GLY A 156 -2.97 -7.82 9.13
N VAL A 157 -2.11 -6.79 9.15
CA VAL A 157 -2.42 -5.50 9.81
C VAL A 157 -3.65 -4.86 9.19
N THR A 158 -3.77 -4.88 7.86
CA THR A 158 -4.95 -4.36 7.16
C THR A 158 -6.18 -5.16 7.57
N GLY A 159 -6.17 -6.50 7.47
CA GLY A 159 -7.26 -7.40 7.85
C GLY A 159 -7.77 -7.20 9.29
N CYS A 160 -6.87 -7.01 10.25
CA CYS A 160 -7.22 -6.78 11.66
C CYS A 160 -7.99 -5.47 11.91
N VAL A 161 -7.86 -4.46 11.03
CA VAL A 161 -8.54 -3.15 11.18
C VAL A 161 -10.06 -3.28 11.09
N ARG A 162 -10.60 -4.28 10.38
CA ARG A 162 -12.05 -4.51 10.31
C ARG A 162 -12.57 -5.38 11.44
N SER A 163 -11.84 -6.44 11.80
CA SER A 163 -12.29 -7.33 12.89
C SER A 163 -12.42 -6.59 14.22
N SER A 164 -11.62 -5.54 14.41
CA SER A 164 -11.61 -4.76 15.65
C SER A 164 -12.44 -3.48 15.57
N LEU A 165 -13.11 -3.19 14.44
CA LEU A 165 -14.06 -2.07 14.35
C LEU A 165 -15.37 -2.54 15.00
N PRO A 166 -15.76 -2.06 16.19
CA PRO A 166 -16.92 -2.62 16.87
C PRO A 166 -18.16 -2.24 16.07
N GLU A 167 -18.83 -3.21 15.45
CA GLU A 167 -20.14 -3.02 14.82
C GLU A 167 -21.11 -2.33 15.79
N CYS A 168 -20.96 -2.64 17.09
CA CYS A 168 -21.66 -2.02 18.20
C CYS A 168 -21.46 -0.49 18.29
N PHE A 169 -20.28 0.04 17.96
CA PHE A 169 -20.03 1.48 17.96
C PHE A 169 -20.70 2.17 16.76
N CYS A 170 -20.60 1.58 15.57
CA CYS A 170 -21.28 2.09 14.38
C CYS A 170 -22.80 2.06 14.51
N GLU A 171 -23.36 1.02 15.14
CA GLU A 171 -24.81 0.90 15.33
C GLU A 171 -25.35 1.85 16.39
N SER A 172 -24.66 1.98 17.53
CA SER A 172 -25.02 2.90 18.62
C SER A 172 -24.97 4.36 18.14
N PHE A 173 -23.96 4.72 17.34
CA PHE A 173 -23.85 6.04 16.73
C PHE A 173 -24.93 6.30 15.66
N ARG A 174 -25.24 5.31 14.80
CA ARG A 174 -26.31 5.42 13.80
C ARG A 174 -27.68 5.68 14.44
N LYS A 175 -27.94 5.07 15.61
CA LYS A 175 -29.14 5.31 16.42
C LYS A 175 -29.16 6.74 17.01
N SER A 176 -28.04 7.24 17.52
CA SER A 176 -27.92 8.64 18.01
C SER A 176 -28.10 9.69 16.91
N VAL A 177 -27.56 9.46 15.70
CA VAL A 177 -27.70 10.41 14.57
C VAL A 177 -29.13 10.47 14.05
N LYS A 178 -29.90 9.38 14.17
CA LYS A 178 -31.31 9.31 13.74
C LYS A 178 -32.22 10.29 14.48
N HIS A 179 -31.81 10.76 15.66
CA HIS A 179 -32.56 11.67 16.53
C HIS A 179 -32.14 13.14 16.38
N MET A 180 -31.21 13.46 15.49
CA MET A 180 -30.62 14.81 15.38
C MET A 180 -31.29 15.63 14.25
N PRO A 181 -31.51 16.95 14.45
CA PRO A 181 -32.24 17.77 13.48
C PRO A 181 -31.53 17.84 12.11
N ARG A 182 -32.33 17.78 11.04
CA ARG A 182 -31.96 17.62 9.61
C ARG A 182 -31.08 18.70 8.97
N ASN A 183 -30.55 19.64 9.75
CA ASN A 183 -29.75 20.73 9.18
C ASN A 183 -28.37 20.21 8.75
N VAL A 184 -28.14 20.10 7.44
CA VAL A 184 -27.01 19.37 6.84
C VAL A 184 -25.65 19.89 7.32
N HIS A 185 -25.52 21.20 7.54
CA HIS A 185 -24.30 21.82 8.06
C HIS A 185 -24.03 21.47 9.53
N THR A 186 -25.05 21.52 10.38
CA THR A 186 -24.96 21.17 11.81
C THR A 186 -24.72 19.68 11.98
N LEU A 187 -25.38 18.84 11.18
CA LEU A 187 -25.19 17.39 11.17
C LEU A 187 -23.76 17.03 10.75
N LYS A 188 -23.22 17.68 9.70
CA LYS A 188 -21.84 17.47 9.24
C LYS A 188 -20.80 17.94 10.26
N ARG A 189 -21.08 19.04 10.97
CA ARG A 189 -20.20 19.57 12.02
C ARG A 189 -20.25 18.71 13.28
N CYS A 190 -21.42 18.29 13.73
CA CYS A 190 -21.58 17.36 14.85
C CYS A 190 -21.05 15.97 14.51
N TYR A 191 -21.22 15.48 13.28
CA TYR A 191 -20.58 14.27 12.76
C TYR A 191 -19.06 14.38 12.87
N THR A 192 -18.47 15.45 12.32
CA THR A 192 -17.01 15.64 12.37
C THR A 192 -16.50 15.81 13.80
N PHE A 193 -17.26 16.50 14.67
CA PHE A 193 -16.86 16.75 16.06
C PHE A 193 -17.00 15.51 16.95
N SER A 194 -18.08 14.74 16.84
CA SER A 194 -18.26 13.48 17.59
C SER A 194 -17.39 12.34 17.06
N TYR A 195 -17.07 12.35 15.77
CA TYR A 195 -16.12 11.44 15.13
C TYR A 195 -14.66 11.69 15.54
N ILE A 196 -14.29 12.95 15.82
CA ILE A 196 -12.97 13.35 16.30
C ILE A 196 -12.89 13.36 17.84
N ALA A 197 -14.01 13.49 18.56
CA ALA A 197 -14.00 13.65 20.02
C ALA A 197 -13.72 12.36 20.80
N ASN A 198 -13.71 11.18 20.17
CA ASN A 198 -13.40 9.92 20.85
C ASN A 198 -11.91 9.56 20.71
N PRO A 199 -11.06 9.76 21.74
CA PRO A 199 -9.62 9.50 21.67
C PRO A 199 -9.33 8.02 21.36
N GLN A 200 -10.15 7.11 21.87
CA GLN A 200 -10.01 5.68 21.62
C GLN A 200 -10.21 5.32 20.13
N LEU A 201 -11.11 6.01 19.43
CA LEU A 201 -11.37 5.77 18.01
C LEU A 201 -10.28 6.35 17.11
N ILE A 202 -9.71 7.51 17.45
CA ILE A 202 -8.58 8.07 16.71
C ILE A 202 -7.34 7.20 16.93
N CYS A 203 -7.05 6.76 18.15
CA CYS A 203 -5.91 5.89 18.46
C CYS A 203 -6.03 4.56 17.72
N TYR A 204 -7.23 4.00 17.70
CA TYR A 204 -7.55 2.78 16.97
C TYR A 204 -7.29 2.88 15.45
N ARG A 205 -7.55 4.04 14.82
CA ARG A 205 -7.29 4.24 13.38
C ARG A 205 -5.85 4.67 13.07
N TYR A 206 -5.22 5.38 14.00
CA TYR A 206 -3.84 5.83 13.89
C TYR A 206 -2.87 4.65 13.87
N SER A 207 -2.99 3.74 14.84
CA SER A 207 -2.02 2.65 15.03
C SER A 207 -1.82 1.78 13.78
N PRO A 208 -2.87 1.23 13.14
CA PRO A 208 -2.70 0.44 11.92
C PRO A 208 -2.19 1.25 10.73
N SER A 209 -2.65 2.49 10.57
CA SER A 209 -2.20 3.33 9.46
C SER A 209 -0.73 3.74 9.59
N ALA A 210 -0.25 3.95 10.82
CA ALA A 210 1.15 4.26 11.09
C ALA A 210 2.04 3.02 10.84
N THR A 211 1.62 1.85 11.31
CA THR A 211 2.31 0.58 11.08
C THR A 211 2.38 0.24 9.59
N VAL A 212 1.27 0.35 8.87
CA VAL A 212 1.24 0.16 7.40
C VAL A 212 2.18 1.14 6.71
N GLY A 213 2.20 2.40 7.13
CA GLY A 213 3.11 3.39 6.57
C GLY A 213 4.59 3.05 6.79
N ALA A 214 4.96 2.65 7.99
CA ALA A 214 6.32 2.21 8.32
C ALA A 214 6.73 0.97 7.50
N LEU A 215 5.85 -0.03 7.39
CA LEU A 215 6.10 -1.23 6.60
C LEU A 215 6.30 -0.90 5.12
N CYS A 216 5.45 -0.05 4.53
CA CYS A 216 5.61 0.40 3.14
C CYS A 216 6.93 1.17 2.91
N THR A 217 7.34 2.03 3.86
CA THR A 217 8.64 2.71 3.74
C THR A 217 9.80 1.73 3.80
N PHE A 218 9.70 0.71 4.65
CA PHE A 218 10.73 -0.30 4.79
C PHE A 218 10.84 -1.16 3.50
N CYS A 219 9.70 -1.55 2.89
CA CYS A 219 9.68 -2.17 1.56
C CYS A 219 10.40 -1.31 0.50
N CYS A 220 10.15 0.00 0.49
CA CYS A 220 10.79 0.91 -0.46
C CYS A 220 12.32 0.99 -0.26
N VAL A 221 12.79 0.98 0.99
CA VAL A 221 14.23 0.98 1.31
C VAL A 221 14.90 -0.32 0.87
N VAL A 222 14.27 -1.47 1.13
CA VAL A 222 14.75 -2.79 0.67
C VAL A 222 14.88 -2.79 -0.86
N LEU A 223 13.87 -2.29 -1.57
CA LEU A 223 13.91 -2.18 -3.02
C LEU A 223 15.03 -1.26 -3.51
N LEU A 224 15.20 -0.09 -2.89
CA LEU A 224 16.26 0.85 -3.24
C LEU A 224 17.64 0.21 -3.11
N GLN A 225 17.90 -0.51 -2.01
CA GLN A 225 19.16 -1.21 -1.79
C GLN A 225 19.40 -2.31 -2.84
N SER A 226 18.36 -3.05 -3.26
CA SER A 226 18.47 -4.02 -4.35
C SER A 226 18.68 -3.38 -5.71
N ALA A 227 18.04 -2.24 -5.99
CA ALA A 227 18.18 -1.53 -7.25
C ALA A 227 19.60 -0.97 -7.44
N ILE A 228 20.20 -0.43 -6.37
CA ILE A 228 21.60 0.03 -6.39
C ILE A 228 22.55 -1.14 -6.71
N ARG A 229 22.38 -2.30 -6.05
CA ARG A 229 23.19 -3.49 -6.31
C ARG A 229 22.99 -4.05 -7.72
N ALA A 230 21.76 -4.09 -8.20
CA ALA A 230 21.45 -4.53 -9.56
C ALA A 230 22.11 -3.62 -10.60
N TYR A 231 22.10 -2.31 -10.40
CA TYR A 231 22.77 -1.36 -11.29
C TYR A 231 24.29 -1.58 -11.33
N SER A 232 24.92 -1.89 -10.19
CA SER A 232 26.35 -2.25 -10.14
C SER A 232 26.66 -3.53 -10.91
N LEU A 233 25.80 -4.56 -10.80
CA LEU A 233 25.99 -5.87 -11.45
C LEU A 233 25.69 -5.86 -12.96
N ASP A 234 24.69 -5.08 -13.40
CA ASP A 234 24.33 -4.95 -14.82
C ASP A 234 25.46 -4.28 -15.64
N HIS A 235 26.31 -3.49 -14.97
CA HIS A 235 27.48 -2.89 -15.59
C HIS A 235 28.60 -3.91 -15.88
N GLU A 236 28.58 -5.07 -15.22
CA GLU A 236 29.60 -6.13 -15.34
C GLU A 236 29.12 -7.29 -16.23
N VAL A 237 27.85 -7.68 -16.16
CA VAL A 237 27.30 -8.84 -16.89
C VAL A 237 25.91 -8.51 -17.42
N LYS A 238 25.75 -8.40 -18.75
CA LYS A 238 24.45 -8.30 -19.41
C LYS A 238 24.01 -9.66 -19.97
N PRO A 239 23.36 -10.52 -19.19
CA PRO A 239 22.65 -11.65 -19.77
C PRO A 239 21.43 -11.12 -20.54
N ALA A 240 21.16 -11.68 -21.72
CA ALA A 240 20.00 -11.32 -22.52
C ALA A 240 18.71 -11.75 -21.80
N SER A 241 17.82 -10.80 -21.53
CA SER A 241 16.45 -11.08 -21.06
C SER A 241 15.55 -11.37 -22.24
N ASP A 242 14.71 -12.40 -22.13
CA ASP A 242 13.72 -12.74 -23.16
C ASP A 242 12.66 -11.64 -23.34
N TYR A 243 12.48 -10.79 -22.32
CA TYR A 243 11.63 -9.59 -22.35
C TYR A 243 12.31 -8.40 -23.05
N LYS A 244 13.59 -8.54 -23.44
CA LYS A 244 14.37 -7.53 -24.17
C LYS A 244 14.30 -6.16 -23.48
N TRP A 245 14.00 -5.10 -24.22
CA TRP A 245 13.87 -3.74 -23.71
C TRP A 245 12.65 -3.49 -22.79
N SER A 246 11.65 -4.39 -22.80
CA SER A 246 10.38 -4.14 -22.14
C SER A 246 10.51 -4.27 -20.63
N ILE A 247 11.46 -5.09 -20.16
CA ILE A 247 11.76 -5.27 -18.75
C ILE A 247 12.20 -3.95 -18.09
N TRP A 248 12.99 -3.14 -18.80
CA TRP A 248 13.44 -1.84 -18.33
C TRP A 248 12.28 -0.85 -18.20
N ALA A 249 11.36 -0.85 -19.15
CA ALA A 249 10.15 -0.04 -19.09
C ALA A 249 9.27 -0.45 -17.88
N VAL A 250 9.11 -1.76 -17.65
CA VAL A 250 8.37 -2.27 -16.48
C VAL A 250 9.03 -1.83 -15.18
N VAL A 251 10.33 -2.10 -15.01
CA VAL A 251 11.08 -1.76 -13.79
C VAL A 251 11.02 -0.25 -13.53
N GLY A 252 11.26 0.58 -14.56
CA GLY A 252 11.23 2.03 -14.43
C GLY A 252 9.87 2.56 -13.98
N LEU A 253 8.79 2.09 -14.61
CA LEU A 253 7.43 2.51 -14.24
C LEU A 253 7.01 2.01 -12.85
N GLN A 254 7.38 0.79 -12.49
CA GLN A 254 7.09 0.24 -11.16
C GLN A 254 7.83 1.02 -10.08
N ILE A 255 9.12 1.34 -10.26
CA ILE A 255 9.89 2.16 -9.32
C ILE A 255 9.25 3.54 -9.15
N LEU A 256 8.89 4.21 -10.26
CA LEU A 256 8.24 5.52 -10.21
C LEU A 256 6.92 5.46 -9.43
N THR A 257 6.12 4.43 -9.68
CA THR A 257 4.84 4.21 -8.97
C THR A 257 5.05 3.93 -7.49
N ILE A 258 6.07 3.14 -7.13
CA ILE A 258 6.45 2.84 -5.75
C ILE A 258 6.88 4.12 -5.00
N ILE A 259 7.68 4.98 -5.63
CA ILE A 259 8.11 6.26 -5.04
C ILE A 259 6.90 7.15 -4.76
N VAL A 260 6.02 7.33 -5.75
CA VAL A 260 4.81 8.15 -5.62
C VAL A 260 3.88 7.60 -4.53
N GLY A 261 3.66 6.28 -4.53
CA GLY A 261 2.82 5.64 -3.54
C GLY A 261 3.41 5.72 -2.13
N THR A 262 4.71 5.49 -1.96
CA THR A 262 5.41 5.60 -0.67
C THR A 262 5.32 7.02 -0.12
N LEU A 263 5.58 8.03 -0.96
CA LEU A 263 5.45 9.43 -0.55
C LEU A 263 4.04 9.74 -0.05
N ALA A 264 3.00 9.28 -0.75
CA ALA A 264 1.63 9.49 -0.33
C ALA A 264 1.31 8.79 1.01
N VAL A 265 1.79 7.56 1.20
CA VAL A 265 1.59 6.79 2.44
C VAL A 265 2.31 7.46 3.63
N VAL A 266 3.54 7.93 3.44
CA VAL A 266 4.30 8.68 4.45
C VAL A 266 3.58 9.98 4.82
N LEU A 267 3.14 10.74 3.82
CA LEU A 267 2.39 11.98 4.06
C LEU A 267 1.12 11.71 4.86
N ARG A 268 0.38 10.62 4.59
CA ARG A 268 -0.78 10.24 5.40
C ARG A 268 -0.40 9.93 6.85
N CYS A 269 0.67 9.17 7.07
CA CYS A 269 1.16 8.85 8.40
C CYS A 269 1.54 10.12 9.19
N LEU A 270 2.30 11.03 8.58
CA LEU A 270 2.69 12.31 9.18
C LEU A 270 1.49 13.20 9.50
N MET A 271 0.52 13.27 8.59
CA MET A 271 -0.71 14.03 8.84
C MET A 271 -1.48 13.46 10.02
N LEU A 272 -1.65 12.13 10.11
CA LEU A 272 -2.30 11.51 11.26
C LEU A 272 -1.54 11.73 12.57
N ALA A 273 -0.20 11.69 12.54
CA ALA A 273 0.64 11.98 13.70
C ALA A 273 0.49 13.44 14.16
N SER A 274 0.45 14.40 13.23
CA SER A 274 0.25 15.82 13.56
C SER A 274 -1.13 16.10 14.17
N GLN A 275 -2.17 15.43 13.69
CA GLN A 275 -3.53 15.52 14.25
C GLN A 275 -3.61 14.92 15.66
N MET A 276 -2.90 13.81 15.89
CA MET A 276 -2.79 13.23 17.23
C MET A 276 -2.09 14.15 18.21
N HIS A 277 -0.95 14.72 17.80
CA HIS A 277 -0.19 15.64 18.64
C HIS A 277 -0.99 16.90 19.01
N SER A 278 -1.71 17.49 18.04
CA SER A 278 -2.56 18.67 18.33
C SER A 278 -3.71 18.34 19.27
N PHE A 279 -4.29 17.13 19.17
CA PHE A 279 -5.32 16.66 20.08
C PHE A 279 -4.81 16.48 21.51
N PHE A 280 -3.67 15.80 21.71
CA PHE A 280 -3.07 15.63 23.04
C PHE A 280 -2.73 16.97 23.69
N ASN A 281 -2.20 17.93 22.91
CA ASN A 281 -1.92 19.27 23.41
C ASN A 281 -3.19 20.01 23.82
N ALA A 282 -4.27 19.90 23.05
CA ALA A 282 -5.56 20.50 23.39
C ALA A 282 -6.17 19.88 24.66
N ALA A 283 -6.06 18.55 24.83
CA ALA A 283 -6.53 17.85 26.02
C ALA A 283 -5.76 18.29 27.28
N ALA A 284 -4.43 18.35 27.21
CA ALA A 284 -3.58 18.81 28.31
C ALA A 284 -3.87 20.26 28.71
N ILE A 285 -4.15 21.15 27.74
CA ILE A 285 -4.54 22.54 28.03
C ILE A 285 -5.91 22.60 28.73
N LYS A 286 -6.86 21.75 28.33
CA LYS A 286 -8.19 21.69 28.95
C LYS A 286 -8.09 21.18 30.40
N GLU A 287 -7.29 20.16 30.65
CA GLU A 287 -7.05 19.62 31.99
C GLU A 287 -6.42 20.66 32.91
N LYS A 288 -5.38 21.38 32.44
CA LYS A 288 -4.78 22.49 33.19
C LYS A 288 -5.81 23.56 33.58
N ARG A 289 -6.69 23.96 32.66
CA ARG A 289 -7.75 24.94 32.94
C ARG A 289 -8.77 24.45 33.97
N ILE A 290 -9.11 23.16 33.97
CA ILE A 290 -10.02 22.58 34.96
C ILE A 290 -9.37 22.57 36.35
N LEU A 291 -8.09 22.20 36.44
CA LEU A 291 -7.33 22.22 37.68
C LEU A 291 -7.14 23.64 38.24
N GLU A 292 -6.86 24.63 37.38
CA GLU A 292 -6.81 26.04 37.77
C GLU A 292 -8.17 26.53 38.28
N GLY A 293 -9.28 26.17 37.60
CA GLY A 293 -10.64 26.52 38.04
C GLY A 293 -11.01 25.90 39.39
N LEU A 294 -10.63 24.64 39.63
CA LEU A 294 -10.84 23.95 40.92
C LEU A 294 -10.02 24.57 42.05
N ASN A 295 -8.77 24.97 41.78
CA ASN A 295 -7.93 25.66 42.76
C ASN A 295 -8.51 27.02 43.15
N ILE A 296 -8.99 27.81 42.19
CA ILE A 296 -9.66 29.09 42.44
C ILE A 296 -10.93 28.88 43.28
N PHE A 297 -11.73 27.86 42.97
CA PHE A 297 -12.94 27.54 43.74
C PHE A 297 -12.62 27.12 45.18
N SER A 298 -11.56 26.34 45.39
CA SER A 298 -11.11 25.93 46.73
C SER A 298 -10.58 27.08 47.58
N LEU A 299 -9.96 28.09 46.94
CA LEU A 299 -9.50 29.31 47.61
C LEU A 299 -10.67 30.23 47.98
N ALA A 300 -11.70 30.31 47.12
CA ALA A 300 -12.92 31.06 47.40
C ALA A 300 -13.75 30.47 48.56
N GLN A 301 -13.62 29.18 48.85
CA GLN A 301 -14.34 28.51 49.94
C GLN A 301 -13.65 28.63 51.32
N ARG A 302 -12.40 29.14 51.38
CA ARG A 302 -11.63 29.33 52.61
C ARG A 302 -11.67 30.76 53.18
N ASN A 303 -12.25 31.70 52.45
CA ASN A 303 -12.49 33.08 52.89
C ASN A 303 -13.97 33.26 53.23
#